data_AF-A0A816CLV6-F1
#
_entry.id   AF-A0A816CLV6-F1
#
_cell.length_a   1.000
_cell.length_b   1.000
_cell.length_c   1.000
_cell.angle_alpha   90.00
_cell.angle_beta   90.00
_cell.angle_gamma   90.00
#
_symmetry.space_group_name_H-M   'P 1'
#
loop_
_entity.id
_entity.type
_entity.pdbx_description
1 polymer ?
#
loop_
_entity_poly.entity_id
_entity_poly.type
_entity_poly.pdbx_seq_one_letter_code
_entity_poly.pdbx_strand_id
1 'polypeptide(L)'
;MDCQSSSLSWQSSMNLSPSGFQFLPINYQALFLSQTNIKSFISCAQTCHSNSNCRIFDYDDQSLLCRLFEGNIITMGSIVASSSAQSRVGSKMYYAKQFINLSQSCLLCEGSRYMTCINNTCQCEIHTYFDGSICQSQKLLGDACMNSTECRSDLNYTCLPRQQCGPPSIQVGTVVAGNANGTSGNALTTLYTPFALTIGIDNSVYVCDFKNNRVLKFQEGSLTGSLVAGTGIAGAATNQLNGPTGIYIDTSFNIYVADSYNYRIMFWKKNSSYGVQVAGTGSAGNTLSSFGIVGGMFVDSQKNIYLCDTYNNRIMRFSPNITNATIVGGTGIAGSGIQQLNTPFSLYFDEVNSYLYVADTNNQRIQRYHVGVSINGTTVAGGNGQGSGSNQLNTPFGLCVSTINNDIYIADTGNNRVQRWSFGATYGVTIIGNGAIIRNDSTSVQGSMDIRLSINGSNLFVSEVTHNRIWRFQLI
;
A
#
# COMPACT_ATOMS: atom_id res chain seq x y z
N MET A 1 -36.93 -10.07 55.41
CA MET A 1 -35.76 -9.80 56.26
C MET A 1 -34.54 -10.14 55.42
N ASP A 2 -33.79 -9.17 54.89
CA ASP A 2 -33.86 -7.72 55.16
C ASP A 2 -33.76 -6.84 53.90
N CYS A 3 -34.11 -5.57 54.09
CA CYS A 3 -34.00 -4.50 53.08
C CYS A 3 -32.77 -3.63 53.36
N GLN A 4 -32.29 -2.90 52.34
CA GLN A 4 -31.75 -1.52 52.31
C GLN A 4 -31.10 -1.35 50.92
N SER A 5 -31.71 -0.62 49.96
CA SER A 5 -31.64 0.84 49.75
C SER A 5 -30.24 1.35 49.37
N SER A 6 -30.02 2.20 48.36
CA SER A 6 -30.89 2.83 47.34
C SER A 6 -30.01 3.20 46.10
N SER A 7 -30.45 3.78 44.99
CA SER A 7 -31.67 4.52 44.58
C SER A 7 -31.96 4.22 43.08
N LEU A 8 -32.73 4.93 42.24
CA LEU A 8 -33.36 6.27 42.25
C LEU A 8 -34.66 6.24 41.39
N SER A 9 -35.06 7.34 40.75
CA SER A 9 -36.21 7.46 39.82
C SER A 9 -35.84 6.97 38.40
N TRP A 10 -36.77 6.54 37.53
CA TRP A 10 -38.01 7.23 37.11
C TRP A 10 -39.23 6.33 36.84
N GLN A 11 -40.41 6.92 37.04
CA GLN A 11 -41.68 6.43 36.48
C GLN A 11 -41.95 7.12 35.13
N SER A 12 -42.60 6.41 34.21
CA SER A 12 -43.78 6.91 33.49
C SER A 12 -44.38 5.81 32.60
N SER A 13 -45.65 5.99 32.21
CA SER A 13 -46.42 5.07 31.39
C SER A 13 -47.34 5.85 30.46
N MET A 14 -47.68 5.29 29.28
CA MET A 14 -49.08 5.05 28.86
C MET A 14 -49.23 4.62 27.40
N ASN A 15 -50.13 3.64 27.22
CA ASN A 15 -51.18 3.48 26.20
C ASN A 15 -51.01 4.04 24.76
N LEU A 16 -51.37 3.17 23.82
CA LEU A 16 -51.55 3.44 22.39
C LEU A 16 -52.75 4.36 22.10
N SER A 17 -52.71 5.07 20.96
CA SER A 17 -53.91 5.57 20.26
C SER A 17 -54.12 4.82 18.93
N PRO A 18 -55.36 4.75 18.38
CA PRO A 18 -55.65 3.88 17.22
C PRO A 18 -55.16 4.39 15.85
N SER A 19 -54.56 5.58 15.78
CA SER A 19 -54.21 6.28 14.54
C SER A 19 -52.75 6.76 14.56
N GLY A 20 -51.82 5.80 14.57
CA GLY A 20 -50.40 6.07 14.80
C GLY A 20 -49.70 6.77 13.63
N PHE A 21 -49.18 7.99 13.88
CA PHE A 21 -48.11 8.62 13.11
C PHE A 21 -47.19 9.43 14.05
N GLN A 22 -45.89 9.41 13.74
CA GLN A 22 -44.77 10.10 14.40
C GLN A 22 -44.42 9.71 15.86
N PHE A 23 -43.10 9.63 16.09
CA PHE A 23 -42.45 9.93 17.37
C PHE A 23 -41.04 10.50 17.09
N LEU A 24 -40.57 11.41 17.95
CA LEU A 24 -39.18 11.90 17.97
C LEU A 24 -38.38 11.16 19.07
N PRO A 25 -37.03 11.13 19.00
CA PRO A 25 -36.25 10.05 19.62
C PRO A 25 -35.68 10.36 21.02
N ILE A 26 -35.66 9.35 21.91
CA ILE A 26 -34.74 9.27 23.07
C ILE A 26 -34.23 7.82 23.25
N ASN A 27 -32.90 7.70 23.31
CA ASN A 27 -31.99 6.61 23.72
C ASN A 27 -32.47 5.19 24.13
N TYR A 28 -31.81 4.19 23.51
CA TYR A 28 -31.23 2.95 24.09
C TYR A 28 -31.93 2.21 25.25
N GLN A 29 -32.43 1.00 24.98
CA GLN A 29 -31.82 -0.26 25.50
C GLN A 29 -32.41 -1.55 24.87
N ALA A 30 -31.57 -2.60 24.86
CA ALA A 30 -31.87 -4.04 24.77
C ALA A 30 -32.68 -4.63 23.58
N LEU A 31 -32.09 -5.66 22.95
CA LEU A 31 -32.78 -6.70 22.17
C LEU A 31 -32.18 -8.07 22.57
N PHE A 32 -33.02 -9.11 22.62
CA PHE A 32 -32.66 -10.39 23.28
C PHE A 32 -31.78 -11.32 22.43
N LEU A 33 -30.88 -12.04 23.09
CA LEU A 33 -30.14 -13.18 22.53
C LEU A 33 -30.88 -14.50 22.83
N SER A 34 -31.13 -15.32 21.80
CA SER A 34 -31.58 -16.71 21.97
C SER A 34 -30.39 -17.67 21.85
N GLN A 35 -29.91 -18.20 22.98
CA GLN A 35 -28.89 -19.25 22.97
C GLN A 35 -29.49 -20.59 22.56
N THR A 36 -29.04 -21.15 21.44
CA THR A 36 -29.15 -22.57 21.14
C THR A 36 -27.76 -23.21 21.15
N ASN A 37 -27.59 -24.27 21.94
CA ASN A 37 -26.28 -24.88 22.16
C ASN A 37 -25.84 -25.71 20.95
N ILE A 38 -24.76 -25.26 20.27
CA ILE A 38 -23.59 -26.03 19.78
C ILE A 38 -22.77 -25.07 18.89
N LYS A 39 -21.48 -24.84 19.24
CA LYS A 39 -20.53 -23.95 18.54
C LYS A 39 -21.15 -22.62 18.07
N SER A 40 -21.30 -21.70 19.03
CA SER A 40 -21.96 -20.40 18.88
C SER A 40 -21.42 -19.53 17.73
N PHE A 41 -22.14 -19.55 16.59
CA PHE A 41 -22.29 -18.37 15.77
C PHE A 41 -23.16 -17.37 16.52
N ILE A 42 -22.69 -16.14 16.71
CA ILE A 42 -23.52 -15.04 17.24
C ILE A 42 -24.13 -14.33 16.04
N SER A 43 -25.35 -14.70 15.65
CA SER A 43 -26.08 -14.02 14.58
C SER A 43 -27.06 -13.00 15.15
N CYS A 44 -26.79 -11.71 14.95
CA CYS A 44 -27.78 -10.66 15.18
C CYS A 44 -28.96 -10.86 14.20
N ALA A 45 -30.17 -11.06 14.72
CA ALA A 45 -31.33 -11.45 13.92
C ALA A 45 -32.03 -10.25 13.26
N GLN A 46 -32.33 -10.35 11.97
CA GLN A 46 -33.15 -9.39 11.24
C GLN A 46 -34.58 -9.40 11.79
N THR A 47 -35.11 -8.22 12.12
CA THR A 47 -36.54 -8.04 12.47
C THR A 47 -37.19 -7.04 11.50
N CYS A 48 -38.37 -7.40 11.02
CA CYS A 48 -39.15 -6.63 10.06
C CYS A 48 -40.54 -6.35 10.63
N HIS A 49 -40.97 -5.10 10.63
CA HIS A 49 -42.32 -4.75 11.09
C HIS A 49 -43.34 -4.74 9.94
N SER A 50 -42.88 -4.56 8.69
CA SER A 50 -43.68 -4.67 7.47
C SER A 50 -42.78 -4.93 6.24
N ASN A 51 -43.41 -5.24 5.10
CA ASN A 51 -42.73 -5.62 3.84
C ASN A 51 -41.81 -4.54 3.22
N SER A 52 -41.76 -3.33 3.79
CA SER A 52 -40.90 -2.23 3.33
C SER A 52 -39.95 -1.68 4.41
N ASN A 53 -40.02 -2.17 5.65
CA ASN A 53 -39.18 -1.72 6.76
C ASN A 53 -38.67 -2.92 7.58
N CYS A 54 -37.44 -3.33 7.25
CA CYS A 54 -36.63 -4.27 8.02
C CYS A 54 -35.41 -3.54 8.59
N ARG A 55 -35.03 -3.84 9.83
CA ARG A 55 -33.78 -3.35 10.42
C ARG A 55 -32.76 -4.48 10.50
N ILE A 56 -31.56 -4.19 10.01
CA ILE A 56 -30.40 -5.08 10.06
C ILE A 56 -29.53 -4.63 11.24
N PHE A 57 -28.95 -5.61 11.93
CA PHE A 57 -28.08 -5.41 13.07
C PHE A 57 -26.74 -6.08 12.80
N ASP A 58 -25.64 -5.38 13.08
CA ASP A 58 -24.27 -5.89 12.92
C ASP A 58 -23.63 -6.17 14.29
N TYR A 59 -22.69 -7.11 14.37
CA TYR A 59 -22.05 -7.53 15.61
C TYR A 59 -20.68 -6.87 15.77
N ASP A 60 -20.50 -6.04 16.80
CA ASP A 60 -19.19 -5.43 17.08
C ASP A 60 -18.35 -6.31 18.00
N ASP A 61 -17.36 -7.00 17.43
CA ASP A 61 -16.36 -7.81 18.16
C ASP A 61 -15.61 -7.03 19.25
N GLN A 62 -15.52 -5.69 19.18
CA GLN A 62 -14.85 -4.88 20.23
C GLN A 62 -15.74 -4.57 21.44
N SER A 63 -17.07 -4.62 21.31
CA SER A 63 -18.01 -4.37 22.42
C SER A 63 -18.98 -5.52 22.72
N LEU A 64 -18.91 -6.61 21.95
CA LEU A 64 -19.70 -7.83 22.11
C LEU A 64 -21.23 -7.62 22.00
N LEU A 65 -21.66 -6.58 21.29
CA LEU A 65 -23.05 -6.13 21.18
C LEU A 65 -23.50 -5.97 19.73
N CYS A 66 -24.77 -6.29 19.46
CA CYS A 66 -25.43 -5.99 18.19
C CYS A 66 -25.77 -4.48 18.11
N ARG A 67 -25.43 -3.82 17.00
CA ARG A 67 -25.71 -2.39 16.73
C ARG A 67 -26.70 -2.21 15.58
N LEU A 68 -27.55 -1.19 15.68
CA LEU A 68 -28.46 -0.77 14.61
C LEU A 68 -27.75 0.18 13.63
N PHE A 69 -27.92 -0.04 12.32
CA PHE A 69 -27.36 0.82 11.27
C PHE A 69 -28.43 1.69 10.58
N GLU A 70 -28.26 3.00 10.61
CA GLU A 70 -29.00 3.98 9.78
C GLU A 70 -27.99 5.00 9.21
N GLY A 71 -27.27 4.59 8.17
CA GLY A 71 -26.16 5.35 7.54
C GLY A 71 -25.47 4.54 6.44
N ASN A 72 -24.73 5.20 5.55
CA ASN A 72 -24.13 4.56 4.36
C ASN A 72 -22.68 4.08 4.59
N ILE A 73 -22.22 3.11 3.76
CA ILE A 73 -20.85 2.53 3.67
C ILE A 73 -20.59 1.52 4.82
N ILE A 74 -20.14 0.25 4.66
CA ILE A 74 -19.59 -0.56 3.55
C ILE A 74 -20.37 -1.90 3.44
N THR A 75 -20.29 -2.66 2.34
CA THR A 75 -20.68 -4.09 2.26
C THR A 75 -19.50 -5.04 2.01
N MET A 76 -19.55 -6.23 2.62
CA MET A 76 -18.69 -7.38 2.30
C MET A 76 -19.55 -8.63 2.01
N GLY A 77 -19.01 -9.54 1.19
CA GLY A 77 -19.20 -10.99 1.38
C GLY A 77 -20.52 -11.64 0.92
N SER A 78 -20.56 -12.02 -0.36
CA SER A 78 -21.12 -13.29 -0.90
C SER A 78 -22.21 -14.05 -0.12
N ILE A 79 -23.45 -14.05 -0.63
CA ILE A 79 -24.50 -15.01 -0.26
C ILE A 79 -24.62 -16.11 -1.33
N VAL A 80 -24.68 -17.38 -0.91
CA VAL A 80 -24.96 -18.52 -1.80
C VAL A 80 -26.47 -18.73 -1.92
N ALA A 81 -27.02 -18.49 -3.11
CA ALA A 81 -28.44 -18.72 -3.40
C ALA A 81 -28.72 -20.20 -3.74
N SER A 82 -29.80 -20.76 -3.19
CA SER A 82 -30.23 -22.14 -3.49
C SER A 82 -31.03 -22.22 -4.80
N SER A 83 -30.91 -23.35 -5.50
CA SER A 83 -31.40 -23.54 -6.88
C SER A 83 -32.92 -23.65 -7.05
N SER A 84 -33.69 -23.54 -5.95
CA SER A 84 -35.16 -23.62 -5.90
C SER A 84 -35.86 -22.29 -5.63
N ALA A 85 -35.12 -21.21 -5.36
CA ALA A 85 -35.71 -19.90 -5.05
C ALA A 85 -36.50 -19.31 -6.24
N GLN A 86 -37.63 -18.68 -5.91
CA GLN A 86 -38.49 -17.94 -6.84
C GLN A 86 -38.82 -16.58 -6.22
N SER A 87 -38.72 -15.51 -7.02
CA SER A 87 -39.00 -14.14 -6.58
C SER A 87 -39.93 -13.45 -7.57
N ARG A 88 -40.84 -12.63 -7.05
CA ARG A 88 -41.86 -11.94 -7.84
C ARG A 88 -41.65 -10.43 -7.76
N VAL A 89 -41.62 -9.76 -8.92
CA VAL A 89 -41.47 -8.30 -9.01
C VAL A 89 -42.60 -7.78 -9.89
N GLY A 90 -43.52 -7.03 -9.28
CA GLY A 90 -44.79 -6.68 -9.92
C GLY A 90 -45.61 -7.94 -10.27
N SER A 91 -46.16 -7.98 -11.48
CA SER A 91 -46.97 -9.10 -11.95
C SER A 91 -46.16 -10.35 -12.34
N LYS A 92 -44.88 -10.20 -12.73
CA LYS A 92 -44.02 -11.29 -13.25
C LYS A 92 -43.27 -12.08 -12.17
N MET A 93 -43.13 -13.37 -12.43
CA MET A 93 -42.32 -14.34 -11.68
C MET A 93 -40.95 -14.53 -12.33
N TYR A 94 -39.89 -14.66 -11.53
CA TYR A 94 -38.54 -14.96 -11.97
C TYR A 94 -38.01 -16.21 -11.23
N TYR A 95 -37.27 -17.05 -11.96
CA TYR A 95 -36.76 -18.34 -11.47
C TYR A 95 -35.23 -18.30 -11.34
N ALA A 96 -34.66 -18.81 -10.24
CA ALA A 96 -33.22 -18.80 -9.99
C ALA A 96 -32.37 -19.34 -11.16
N LYS A 97 -32.86 -20.36 -11.89
CA LYS A 97 -32.18 -20.92 -13.08
C LYS A 97 -31.92 -19.91 -14.21
N GLN A 98 -32.65 -18.80 -14.28
CA GLN A 98 -32.42 -17.76 -15.30
C GLN A 98 -31.18 -16.91 -15.03
N PHE A 99 -30.61 -16.98 -13.81
CA PHE A 99 -29.33 -16.34 -13.46
C PHE A 99 -28.12 -17.30 -13.61
N ILE A 100 -28.35 -18.60 -13.80
CA ILE A 100 -27.30 -19.62 -13.88
C ILE A 100 -26.92 -19.88 -15.35
N ASN A 101 -26.42 -18.85 -16.04
CA ASN A 101 -25.63 -19.00 -17.26
C ASN A 101 -24.95 -17.68 -17.67
N LEU A 102 -23.87 -17.31 -16.98
CA LEU A 102 -22.88 -16.32 -17.45
C LEU A 102 -21.57 -16.47 -16.66
N SER A 103 -20.88 -17.60 -16.84
CA SER A 103 -19.59 -17.88 -16.18
C SER A 103 -18.43 -17.17 -16.89
N GLN A 104 -18.46 -15.83 -16.97
CA GLN A 104 -17.39 -15.01 -17.56
C GLN A 104 -17.31 -13.62 -16.88
N SER A 105 -16.19 -13.40 -16.19
CA SER A 105 -15.48 -12.12 -15.91
C SER A 105 -16.22 -10.77 -15.96
N CYS A 106 -16.14 -10.05 -14.82
CA CYS A 106 -16.28 -8.59 -14.66
C CYS A 106 -17.67 -7.97 -14.91
N LEU A 107 -18.28 -7.43 -13.85
CA LEU A 107 -18.78 -6.03 -13.79
C LEU A 107 -19.43 -5.73 -12.42
N LEU A 108 -19.13 -4.55 -11.88
CA LEU A 108 -19.94 -3.84 -10.88
C LEU A 108 -19.60 -2.35 -10.99
N CYS A 109 -20.50 -1.55 -11.56
CA CYS A 109 -20.36 -0.10 -11.65
C CYS A 109 -21.30 0.53 -10.62
N GLU A 110 -20.76 1.14 -9.57
CA GLU A 110 -21.58 1.79 -8.54
C GLU A 110 -21.65 3.32 -8.71
N GLY A 111 -22.88 3.84 -8.81
CA GLY A 111 -23.29 5.04 -8.09
C GLY A 111 -22.80 6.41 -8.60
N SER A 112 -23.28 6.84 -9.78
CA SER A 112 -23.23 8.26 -10.17
C SER A 112 -23.97 9.12 -9.14
N ARG A 113 -23.28 10.10 -8.53
CA ARG A 113 -23.88 10.99 -7.51
C ARG A 113 -23.54 12.48 -7.61
N TYR A 114 -22.79 12.89 -8.64
CA TYR A 114 -22.26 14.27 -8.80
C TYR A 114 -22.33 14.74 -10.27
N MET A 115 -23.54 14.77 -10.84
CA MET A 115 -23.80 15.35 -12.16
C MET A 115 -24.70 16.59 -12.01
N THR A 116 -24.23 17.73 -12.51
CA THR A 116 -24.93 19.02 -12.51
C THR A 116 -25.27 19.44 -13.94
N CYS A 117 -26.50 19.95 -14.16
CA CYS A 117 -26.89 20.45 -15.48
C CYS A 117 -26.46 21.91 -15.66
N ILE A 118 -25.65 22.18 -16.69
CA ILE A 118 -25.15 23.52 -17.04
C ILE A 118 -25.47 23.75 -18.53
N ASN A 119 -26.13 24.87 -18.85
CA ASN A 119 -26.55 25.24 -20.22
C ASN A 119 -27.28 24.09 -20.96
N ASN A 120 -28.26 23.47 -20.31
CA ASN A 120 -28.99 22.27 -20.76
C ASN A 120 -28.13 21.02 -21.06
N THR A 121 -26.86 20.99 -20.64
CA THR A 121 -25.98 19.80 -20.77
C THR A 121 -25.62 19.25 -19.40
N CYS A 122 -25.69 17.93 -19.22
CA CYS A 122 -25.23 17.26 -18.01
C CYS A 122 -23.69 17.24 -17.95
N GLN A 123 -23.12 17.72 -16.85
CA GLN A 123 -21.67 17.81 -16.62
C GLN A 123 -21.33 17.22 -15.24
N CYS A 124 -20.15 16.65 -15.08
CA CYS A 124 -19.68 16.17 -13.77
C CYS A 124 -18.98 17.31 -13.02
N GLU A 125 -19.07 17.34 -11.69
CA GLU A 125 -18.31 18.32 -10.91
C GLU A 125 -16.81 18.03 -10.96
N ILE A 126 -15.99 19.09 -10.95
CA ILE A 126 -14.53 18.98 -10.95
C ILE A 126 -14.11 18.27 -9.65
N HIS A 127 -13.23 17.28 -9.76
CA HIS A 127 -12.85 16.35 -8.67
C HIS A 127 -13.91 15.28 -8.30
N THR A 128 -14.95 15.07 -9.11
CA THR A 128 -15.74 13.83 -9.03
C THR A 128 -14.88 12.62 -9.41
N TYR A 129 -14.91 11.57 -8.59
CA TYR A 129 -14.28 10.28 -8.89
C TYR A 129 -15.32 9.26 -9.37
N PHE A 130 -14.99 8.56 -10.47
CA PHE A 130 -15.77 7.42 -10.97
C PHE A 130 -14.78 6.32 -11.37
N ASP A 131 -14.94 5.12 -10.80
CA ASP A 131 -14.06 3.94 -10.95
C ASP A 131 -12.55 4.27 -11.01
N GLY A 132 -12.07 5.05 -10.04
CA GLY A 132 -10.64 5.38 -9.88
C GLY A 132 -10.02 6.31 -10.94
N SER A 133 -10.81 6.91 -11.83
CA SER A 133 -10.33 7.76 -12.93
C SER A 133 -10.51 9.27 -12.68
N ILE A 134 -9.63 10.10 -13.25
CA ILE A 134 -9.73 11.56 -13.24
C ILE A 134 -10.35 12.04 -14.55
N CYS A 135 -11.47 12.75 -14.47
CA CYS A 135 -12.15 13.35 -15.64
C CYS A 135 -11.40 14.54 -16.23
N GLN A 136 -10.28 14.32 -16.93
CA GLN A 136 -9.68 15.36 -17.78
C GLN A 136 -10.47 15.53 -19.09
N SER A 137 -11.24 16.63 -19.14
CA SER A 137 -11.70 17.30 -20.36
C SER A 137 -12.53 16.52 -21.40
N GLN A 138 -13.28 15.47 -21.01
CA GLN A 138 -14.36 14.95 -21.85
C GLN A 138 -15.70 15.63 -21.59
N LYS A 139 -16.12 16.48 -22.54
CA LYS A 139 -17.45 17.07 -22.59
C LYS A 139 -18.42 16.08 -23.24
N LEU A 140 -19.18 15.35 -22.43
CA LEU A 140 -20.25 14.47 -22.92
C LEU A 140 -21.31 15.31 -23.66
N LEU A 141 -21.48 15.01 -24.96
CA LEU A 141 -22.58 15.51 -25.76
C LEU A 141 -23.72 14.48 -25.70
N GLY A 142 -24.69 14.76 -24.82
CA GLY A 142 -25.94 14.02 -24.67
C GLY A 142 -27.12 14.99 -24.54
N ASP A 143 -28.33 14.47 -24.67
CA ASP A 143 -29.55 15.27 -24.84
C ASP A 143 -29.90 16.19 -23.67
N ALA A 144 -30.77 17.17 -23.97
CA ALA A 144 -31.09 18.27 -23.07
C ALA A 144 -31.74 17.83 -21.75
N CYS A 145 -31.22 18.34 -20.63
CA CYS A 145 -31.87 18.20 -19.32
C CYS A 145 -33.29 18.78 -19.37
N MET A 146 -34.31 18.05 -18.91
CA MET A 146 -35.67 18.62 -18.82
C MET A 146 -35.82 19.63 -17.68
N ASN A 147 -35.06 19.47 -16.59
CA ASN A 147 -35.06 20.31 -15.40
C ASN A 147 -33.64 20.41 -14.83
N SER A 148 -33.34 21.46 -14.07
CA SER A 148 -31.99 21.76 -13.57
C SER A 148 -31.42 20.79 -12.52
N THR A 149 -32.19 19.78 -12.11
CA THR A 149 -31.85 18.83 -11.02
C THR A 149 -31.91 17.36 -11.42
N GLU A 150 -32.28 17.01 -12.67
CA GLU A 150 -32.41 15.62 -13.11
C GLU A 150 -31.67 15.34 -14.42
N CYS A 151 -30.49 14.72 -14.30
CA CYS A 151 -29.85 13.95 -15.37
C CYS A 151 -30.25 12.47 -15.20
N ARG A 152 -31.19 11.96 -16.01
CA ARG A 152 -31.65 10.57 -15.89
C ARG A 152 -30.59 9.57 -16.32
N SER A 153 -30.52 8.46 -15.61
CA SER A 153 -29.68 7.28 -15.90
C SER A 153 -30.17 6.41 -17.07
N ASP A 154 -31.34 6.74 -17.63
CA ASP A 154 -32.21 5.73 -18.24
C ASP A 154 -32.29 5.89 -19.76
N LEU A 155 -31.28 5.40 -20.49
CA LEU A 155 -31.38 4.54 -21.69
C LEU A 155 -30.05 4.44 -22.45
N ASN A 156 -29.72 3.21 -22.90
CA ASN A 156 -28.72 2.91 -23.94
C ASN A 156 -27.30 3.47 -23.78
N TYR A 157 -26.75 3.45 -22.56
CA TYR A 157 -25.29 3.39 -22.42
C TYR A 157 -24.77 2.09 -23.03
N THR A 158 -24.24 2.18 -24.26
CA THR A 158 -23.52 1.08 -24.88
C THR A 158 -22.13 1.04 -24.25
N CYS A 159 -22.02 0.40 -23.07
CA CYS A 159 -20.74 0.15 -22.44
C CYS A 159 -19.87 -0.66 -23.42
N LEU A 160 -18.86 0.00 -24.01
CA LEU A 160 -17.94 -0.64 -24.93
C LEU A 160 -17.30 -1.85 -24.21
N PRO A 161 -17.21 -3.03 -24.85
CA PRO A 161 -16.60 -4.19 -24.24
C PRO A 161 -15.17 -3.85 -23.81
N ARG A 162 -14.78 -4.31 -22.61
CA ARG A 162 -13.63 -3.83 -21.83
C ARG A 162 -12.27 -4.07 -22.51
N GLN A 163 -11.94 -3.28 -23.53
CA GLN A 163 -10.75 -3.47 -24.36
C GLN A 163 -9.57 -2.53 -23.99
N GLN A 164 -9.77 -1.55 -23.09
CA GLN A 164 -8.68 -0.66 -22.63
C GLN A 164 -8.59 -0.46 -21.10
N CYS A 165 -9.57 -0.88 -20.30
CA CYS A 165 -9.43 -0.92 -18.83
C CYS A 165 -8.62 -2.16 -18.37
N GLY A 166 -7.34 -2.19 -18.73
CA GLY A 166 -6.35 -3.05 -18.11
C GLY A 166 -5.91 -2.54 -16.73
N PRO A 167 -4.83 -3.09 -16.14
CA PRO A 167 -4.01 -2.34 -15.19
C PRO A 167 -3.49 -1.05 -15.83
N PRO A 168 -2.98 -0.08 -15.05
CA PRO A 168 -2.24 1.06 -15.59
C PRO A 168 -1.22 0.58 -16.62
N SER A 169 -1.27 1.15 -17.83
CA SER A 169 -0.64 0.55 -19.00
C SER A 169 0.85 0.85 -19.03
N ILE A 170 1.62 0.04 -18.29
CA ILE A 170 3.07 0.21 -18.19
C ILE A 170 3.70 0.17 -19.58
N GLN A 171 4.44 1.23 -19.91
CA GLN A 171 5.22 1.27 -21.13
C GLN A 171 6.39 0.29 -21.06
N VAL A 172 6.87 -0.10 -22.24
CA VAL A 172 8.14 -0.78 -22.49
C VAL A 172 9.22 -0.24 -21.54
N GLY A 173 9.74 -1.10 -20.67
CA GLY A 173 10.79 -0.73 -19.73
C GLY A 173 12.04 -0.22 -20.46
N THR A 174 12.64 0.84 -19.95
CA THR A 174 13.91 1.40 -20.44
C THR A 174 15.01 1.16 -19.42
N VAL A 175 16.16 0.64 -19.85
CA VAL A 175 17.35 0.58 -18.99
C VAL A 175 17.90 2.00 -18.85
N VAL A 176 18.13 2.45 -17.62
CA VAL A 176 18.60 3.81 -17.30
C VAL A 176 19.93 3.84 -16.57
N ALA A 177 20.42 2.69 -16.09
CA ALA A 177 21.76 2.55 -15.53
C ALA A 177 22.26 1.09 -15.64
N GLY A 178 23.56 0.91 -15.82
CA GLY A 178 24.17 -0.39 -16.13
C GLY A 178 24.07 -0.74 -17.63
N ASN A 179 24.72 -1.85 -18.02
CA ASN A 179 24.72 -2.29 -19.41
C ASN A 179 23.37 -2.91 -19.78
N ALA A 180 22.81 -2.56 -20.95
CA ALA A 180 21.58 -3.17 -21.47
C ALA A 180 21.69 -4.72 -21.56
N ASN A 181 22.87 -5.23 -21.94
CA ASN A 181 23.18 -6.67 -22.02
C ASN A 181 23.31 -7.35 -20.63
N GLY A 182 23.20 -6.60 -19.54
CA GLY A 182 23.15 -7.09 -18.16
C GLY A 182 24.45 -7.64 -17.55
N THR A 183 25.56 -7.55 -18.29
CA THR A 183 26.90 -7.95 -17.84
C THR A 183 27.35 -7.12 -16.63
N SER A 184 27.81 -7.78 -15.57
CA SER A 184 28.45 -7.07 -14.45
C SER A 184 29.80 -6.47 -14.84
N GLY A 185 30.22 -5.43 -14.12
CA GLY A 185 31.54 -4.80 -14.33
C GLY A 185 31.79 -3.63 -13.38
N ASN A 186 33.00 -3.08 -13.42
CA ASN A 186 33.45 -1.95 -12.60
C ASN A 186 33.65 -0.64 -13.39
N ALA A 187 33.37 -0.61 -14.69
CA ALA A 187 33.33 0.63 -15.47
C ALA A 187 32.18 1.55 -14.99
N LEU A 188 32.17 2.81 -15.43
CA LEU A 188 31.09 3.76 -15.10
C LEU A 188 29.78 3.50 -15.87
N THR A 189 29.80 2.62 -16.86
CA THR A 189 28.63 2.14 -17.64
C THR A 189 28.11 0.78 -17.17
N THR A 190 28.73 0.19 -16.15
CA THR A 190 28.40 -1.16 -15.63
C THR A 190 28.23 -1.13 -14.12
N LEU A 191 27.34 -1.98 -13.61
CA LEU A 191 27.11 -2.19 -12.19
C LEU A 191 27.48 -3.63 -11.82
N TYR A 192 27.54 -3.96 -10.54
CA TYR A 192 27.68 -5.32 -10.04
C TYR A 192 26.87 -5.49 -8.75
N THR A 193 25.75 -6.21 -8.88
CA THR A 193 24.69 -6.30 -7.86
C THR A 193 24.20 -4.90 -7.43
N PRO A 194 23.54 -4.12 -8.31
CA PRO A 194 22.95 -2.85 -7.91
C PRO A 194 21.83 -3.11 -6.89
N PHE A 195 22.06 -2.68 -5.65
CA PHE A 195 21.38 -3.28 -4.51
C PHE A 195 20.22 -2.44 -3.99
N ALA A 196 20.39 -1.12 -3.99
CA ALA A 196 19.36 -0.13 -3.70
C ALA A 196 19.52 1.08 -4.62
N LEU A 197 18.44 1.84 -4.79
CA LEU A 197 18.46 3.09 -5.55
C LEU A 197 17.66 4.20 -4.88
N THR A 198 17.91 5.43 -5.31
CA THR A 198 17.06 6.60 -5.04
C THR A 198 17.07 7.55 -6.23
N ILE A 199 16.03 8.38 -6.35
CA ILE A 199 15.83 9.32 -7.47
C ILE A 199 16.01 10.74 -6.95
N GLY A 200 16.93 11.49 -7.56
CA GLY A 200 17.18 12.89 -7.21
C GLY A 200 16.08 13.82 -7.72
N ILE A 201 16.04 15.05 -7.18
CA ILE A 201 15.11 16.10 -7.64
C ILE A 201 15.36 16.58 -9.09
N ASP A 202 16.45 16.13 -9.71
CA ASP A 202 16.79 16.31 -11.13
C ASP A 202 16.52 15.05 -11.98
N ASN A 203 15.68 14.13 -11.48
CA ASN A 203 15.38 12.79 -12.03
C ASN A 203 16.60 11.85 -12.18
N SER A 204 17.79 12.23 -11.72
CA SER A 204 18.96 11.36 -11.79
C SER A 204 18.81 10.13 -10.89
N VAL A 205 19.24 8.98 -11.38
CA VAL A 205 19.23 7.71 -10.64
C VAL A 205 20.54 7.58 -9.86
N TYR A 206 20.44 7.44 -8.54
CA TYR A 206 21.56 7.16 -7.65
C TYR A 206 21.52 5.70 -7.22
N VAL A 207 22.61 4.95 -7.41
CA VAL A 207 22.64 3.49 -7.27
C VAL A 207 23.74 3.06 -6.30
N CYS A 208 23.37 2.25 -5.29
CA CYS A 208 24.31 1.48 -4.49
C CYS A 208 24.85 0.30 -5.30
N ASP A 209 26.06 0.46 -5.83
CA ASP A 209 26.75 -0.52 -6.66
C ASP A 209 27.55 -1.48 -5.74
N PHE A 210 26.82 -2.40 -5.10
CA PHE A 210 27.21 -3.07 -3.86
C PHE A 210 28.52 -3.85 -3.95
N LYS A 211 28.72 -4.69 -4.99
CA LYS A 211 29.98 -5.44 -5.14
C LYS A 211 31.15 -4.55 -5.56
N ASN A 212 30.88 -3.40 -6.15
CA ASN A 212 31.88 -2.39 -6.49
C ASN A 212 32.11 -1.36 -5.36
N ASN A 213 31.48 -1.49 -4.18
CA ASN A 213 31.76 -0.66 -2.99
C ASN A 213 31.71 0.87 -3.27
N ARG A 214 30.69 1.30 -4.02
CA ARG A 214 30.53 2.69 -4.46
C ARG A 214 29.07 3.08 -4.65
N VAL A 215 28.82 4.39 -4.74
CA VAL A 215 27.56 4.95 -5.26
C VAL A 215 27.84 5.67 -6.57
N LEU A 216 27.07 5.32 -7.61
CA LEU A 216 27.08 6.02 -8.89
C LEU A 216 25.81 6.87 -9.05
N LYS A 217 25.97 8.07 -9.64
CA LYS A 217 24.88 8.90 -10.15
C LYS A 217 24.80 8.77 -11.68
N PHE A 218 23.65 8.37 -12.21
CA PHE A 218 23.33 8.42 -13.64
C PHE A 218 22.38 9.61 -13.86
N GLN A 219 22.78 10.56 -14.72
CA GLN A 219 21.89 11.66 -15.11
C GLN A 219 20.80 11.14 -16.05
N GLU A 220 19.63 11.79 -16.07
CA GLU A 220 18.56 11.48 -17.01
C GLU A 220 19.10 11.46 -18.46
N GLY A 221 18.79 10.42 -19.22
CA GLY A 221 19.34 10.16 -20.55
C GLY A 221 20.79 9.62 -20.64
N SER A 222 21.55 9.50 -19.53
CA SER A 222 22.94 9.03 -19.54
C SER A 222 23.12 7.64 -18.93
N LEU A 223 23.53 6.67 -19.76
CA LEU A 223 23.98 5.33 -19.31
C LEU A 223 25.40 5.33 -18.71
N THR A 224 26.12 6.46 -18.77
CA THR A 224 27.41 6.64 -18.08
C THR A 224 27.17 7.35 -16.74
N GLY A 225 27.53 6.68 -15.65
CA GLY A 225 27.44 7.22 -14.31
C GLY A 225 28.65 8.06 -13.90
N SER A 226 28.50 8.82 -12.82
CA SER A 226 29.58 9.51 -12.12
C SER A 226 29.70 9.01 -10.67
N LEU A 227 30.93 8.88 -10.18
CA LEU A 227 31.20 8.46 -8.79
C LEU A 227 30.82 9.58 -7.82
N VAL A 228 29.98 9.28 -6.83
CA VAL A 228 29.48 10.28 -5.85
C VAL A 228 29.64 9.88 -4.38
N ALA A 229 29.90 8.61 -4.08
CA ALA A 229 30.38 8.16 -2.76
C ALA A 229 31.14 6.82 -2.89
N GLY A 230 32.05 6.52 -1.95
CA GLY A 230 32.98 5.40 -2.06
C GLY A 230 34.12 5.65 -3.06
N THR A 231 35.04 4.69 -3.19
CA THR A 231 36.19 4.76 -4.11
C THR A 231 36.20 3.69 -5.19
N GLY A 232 35.27 2.72 -5.15
CA GLY A 232 35.37 1.49 -5.94
C GLY A 232 36.07 0.34 -5.20
N ILE A 233 36.61 0.59 -4.00
CA ILE A 233 37.43 -0.36 -3.22
C ILE A 233 36.83 -0.50 -1.81
N ALA A 234 36.64 -1.74 -1.37
CA ALA A 234 36.15 -2.06 -0.03
C ALA A 234 37.10 -1.52 1.06
N GLY A 235 36.54 -0.83 2.06
CA GLY A 235 37.29 -0.38 3.23
C GLY A 235 36.49 0.54 4.15
N ALA A 236 37.13 0.99 5.24
CA ALA A 236 36.49 1.74 6.32
C ALA A 236 36.98 3.20 6.46
N ALA A 237 37.84 3.69 5.57
CA ALA A 237 38.20 5.12 5.54
C ALA A 237 36.96 6.01 5.30
N THR A 238 37.09 7.32 5.54
CA THR A 238 35.99 8.29 5.39
C THR A 238 35.51 8.45 3.95
N ASN A 239 36.34 8.13 2.95
CA ASN A 239 35.98 8.10 1.53
C ASN A 239 35.62 6.71 1.00
N GLN A 240 35.75 5.65 1.81
CA GLN A 240 35.47 4.27 1.41
C GLN A 240 34.09 3.79 1.86
N LEU A 241 33.63 2.71 1.23
CA LEU A 241 32.43 1.94 1.57
C LEU A 241 32.78 0.45 1.55
N ASN A 242 31.92 -0.39 2.13
CA ASN A 242 32.05 -1.84 2.17
C ASN A 242 30.65 -2.46 2.13
N GLY A 243 30.25 -2.95 0.95
CA GLY A 243 28.91 -3.48 0.68
C GLY A 243 27.77 -2.49 0.98
N PRO A 244 27.65 -1.36 0.25
CA PRO A 244 26.58 -0.39 0.48
C PRO A 244 25.21 -0.94 0.06
N THR A 245 24.24 -0.99 0.98
CA THR A 245 22.92 -1.64 0.77
C THR A 245 21.71 -0.71 0.78
N GLY A 246 21.84 0.50 1.34
CA GLY A 246 20.74 1.46 1.43
C GLY A 246 21.22 2.88 1.13
N ILE A 247 20.36 3.69 0.52
CA ILE A 247 20.70 5.05 0.09
C ILE A 247 19.51 6.00 0.23
N TYR A 248 19.79 7.23 0.65
CA TYR A 248 18.89 8.37 0.58
C TYR A 248 19.63 9.59 0.03
N ILE A 249 18.93 10.47 -0.68
CA ILE A 249 19.46 11.75 -1.16
C ILE A 249 18.51 12.89 -0.78
N ASP A 250 19.05 13.98 -0.24
CA ASP A 250 18.24 15.15 0.09
C ASP A 250 18.10 16.15 -1.08
N THR A 251 17.23 17.15 -0.91
CA THR A 251 16.98 18.21 -1.90
C THR A 251 18.20 19.12 -2.17
N SER A 252 19.25 19.03 -1.35
CA SER A 252 20.55 19.69 -1.59
C SER A 252 21.56 18.78 -2.28
N PHE A 253 21.15 17.56 -2.66
CA PHE A 253 21.97 16.48 -3.22
C PHE A 253 23.09 15.98 -2.28
N ASN A 254 22.88 16.07 -0.97
CA ASN A 254 23.71 15.35 0.00
C ASN A 254 23.22 13.89 0.09
N ILE A 255 24.15 12.95 0.19
CA ILE A 255 23.88 11.51 0.09
C ILE A 255 24.13 10.84 1.44
N TYR A 256 23.16 10.04 1.89
CA TYR A 256 23.29 9.15 3.04
C TYR A 256 23.39 7.71 2.52
N VAL A 257 24.36 6.94 3.02
CA VAL A 257 24.63 5.56 2.58
C VAL A 257 24.72 4.63 3.78
N ALA A 258 24.08 3.47 3.70
CA ALA A 258 24.24 2.39 4.67
C ALA A 258 25.50 1.60 4.29
N ASP A 259 26.58 1.84 5.04
CA ASP A 259 27.89 1.24 4.83
C ASP A 259 27.95 -0.09 5.60
N SER A 260 27.19 -1.07 5.12
CA SER A 260 26.60 -2.10 5.98
C SER A 260 27.58 -3.15 6.50
N TYR A 261 28.65 -3.47 5.78
CA TYR A 261 29.72 -4.32 6.34
C TYR A 261 30.71 -3.54 7.23
N ASN A 262 30.56 -2.22 7.33
CA ASN A 262 31.22 -1.36 8.31
C ASN A 262 30.26 -0.87 9.43
N TYR A 263 29.02 -1.38 9.49
CA TYR A 263 28.04 -1.14 10.58
C TYR A 263 27.86 0.35 10.97
N ARG A 264 27.77 1.21 9.94
CA ARG A 264 27.64 2.66 10.09
C ARG A 264 26.78 3.28 8.98
N ILE A 265 26.14 4.41 9.26
CA ILE A 265 25.54 5.28 8.25
C ILE A 265 26.50 6.43 7.99
N MET A 266 26.81 6.67 6.72
CA MET A 266 27.77 7.67 6.26
C MET A 266 27.08 8.74 5.40
N PHE A 267 27.42 10.00 5.64
CA PHE A 267 26.87 11.19 4.99
C PHE A 267 27.93 11.90 4.14
N TRP A 268 27.69 12.04 2.84
CA TRP A 268 28.46 12.89 1.94
C TRP A 268 27.70 14.18 1.66
N LYS A 269 28.29 15.32 2.02
CA LYS A 269 27.87 16.61 1.46
C LYS A 269 28.08 16.60 -0.07
N LYS A 270 27.19 17.24 -0.83
CA LYS A 270 27.30 17.34 -2.30
C LYS A 270 28.73 17.72 -2.73
N ASN A 271 29.30 16.96 -3.66
CA ASN A 271 30.66 17.10 -4.20
C ASN A 271 31.82 16.92 -3.19
N SER A 272 31.58 16.39 -1.99
CA SER A 272 32.65 16.03 -1.05
C SER A 272 33.38 14.76 -1.48
N SER A 273 34.72 14.75 -1.35
CA SER A 273 35.54 13.55 -1.57
C SER A 273 35.51 12.55 -0.41
N TYR A 274 34.95 12.93 0.74
CA TYR A 274 34.83 12.12 1.94
C TYR A 274 33.47 12.31 2.63
N GLY A 275 33.03 11.28 3.35
CA GLY A 275 31.83 11.29 4.16
C GLY A 275 32.11 11.40 5.65
N VAL A 276 31.06 11.64 6.43
CA VAL A 276 31.05 11.73 7.89
C VAL A 276 30.11 10.66 8.43
N GLN A 277 30.51 9.95 9.48
CA GLN A 277 29.65 8.97 10.16
C GLN A 277 28.57 9.70 10.95
N VAL A 278 27.30 9.35 10.71
CA VAL A 278 26.12 10.00 11.31
C VAL A 278 25.24 9.07 12.15
N ALA A 279 25.39 7.74 12.02
CA ALA A 279 24.82 6.76 12.94
C ALA A 279 25.62 5.45 12.94
N GLY A 280 25.43 4.62 13.97
CA GLY A 280 26.17 3.37 14.17
C GLY A 280 27.53 3.57 14.83
N THR A 281 28.15 2.46 15.26
CA THR A 281 29.42 2.44 16.03
C THR A 281 30.64 2.05 15.19
N GLY A 282 30.47 1.57 13.96
CA GLY A 282 31.55 0.95 13.18
C GLY A 282 31.72 -0.56 13.41
N SER A 283 30.94 -1.14 14.32
CA SER A 283 30.98 -2.57 14.69
C SER A 283 29.57 -3.15 14.80
N ALA A 284 29.40 -4.41 14.43
CA ALA A 284 28.13 -5.13 14.58
C ALA A 284 27.65 -5.13 16.03
N GLY A 285 26.35 -4.94 16.23
CA GLY A 285 25.73 -5.06 17.54
C GLY A 285 24.22 -4.93 17.51
N ASN A 286 23.60 -4.95 18.69
CA ASN A 286 22.15 -4.93 18.90
C ASN A 286 21.71 -3.93 19.98
N THR A 287 22.56 -2.97 20.35
CA THR A 287 22.21 -1.92 21.32
C THR A 287 21.31 -0.85 20.66
N LEU A 288 21.04 0.27 21.33
CA LEU A 288 20.40 1.42 20.67
C LEU A 288 21.39 2.28 19.86
N SER A 289 22.71 2.10 20.05
CA SER A 289 23.76 2.81 19.33
C SER A 289 24.38 2.02 18.18
N SER A 290 24.25 0.68 18.20
CA SER A 290 24.76 -0.24 17.18
C SER A 290 23.64 -1.03 16.50
N PHE A 291 23.92 -1.52 15.29
CA PHE A 291 23.04 -2.34 14.48
C PHE A 291 23.85 -3.43 13.75
N GLY A 292 23.15 -4.40 13.17
CA GLY A 292 23.72 -5.41 12.29
C GLY A 292 23.83 -4.92 10.85
N ILE A 293 23.54 -5.81 9.89
CA ILE A 293 23.41 -5.43 8.49
C ILE A 293 22.15 -4.56 8.32
N VAL A 294 22.32 -3.38 7.70
CA VAL A 294 21.21 -2.51 7.33
C VAL A 294 20.64 -2.94 5.99
N GLY A 295 19.31 -3.03 5.90
CA GLY A 295 18.60 -3.17 4.63
C GLY A 295 18.44 -1.82 3.93
N GLY A 296 17.21 -1.34 3.85
CA GLY A 296 16.86 0.02 3.42
C GLY A 296 16.98 1.07 4.52
N MET A 297 16.92 2.34 4.09
CA MET A 297 16.85 3.51 4.97
C MET A 297 15.93 4.59 4.39
N PHE A 298 15.59 5.57 5.23
CA PHE A 298 15.00 6.84 4.84
C PHE A 298 15.51 7.95 5.77
N VAL A 299 15.54 9.19 5.30
CA VAL A 299 15.86 10.37 6.12
C VAL A 299 14.74 11.39 5.95
N ASP A 300 14.14 11.84 7.05
CA ASP A 300 13.03 12.80 7.01
C ASP A 300 13.51 14.25 6.86
N SER A 301 12.59 15.21 6.67
CA SER A 301 12.93 16.63 6.51
C SER A 301 13.67 17.21 7.73
N GLN A 302 13.40 16.66 8.91
CA GLN A 302 14.07 16.98 10.18
C GLN A 302 15.45 16.29 10.33
N LYS A 303 15.88 15.51 9.34
CA LYS A 303 17.13 14.73 9.28
C LYS A 303 17.20 13.56 10.28
N ASN A 304 16.08 13.07 10.79
CA ASN A 304 16.05 11.80 11.51
C ASN A 304 16.28 10.64 10.51
N ILE A 305 17.16 9.70 10.85
CA ILE A 305 17.52 8.56 10.00
C ILE A 305 16.73 7.32 10.47
N TYR A 306 15.87 6.80 9.60
CA TYR A 306 15.14 5.54 9.78
C TYR A 306 15.88 4.44 9.04
N LEU A 307 16.15 3.30 9.70
CA LEU A 307 16.84 2.17 9.06
C LEU A 307 16.26 0.82 9.47
N CYS A 308 16.24 -0.11 8.52
CA CYS A 308 15.98 -1.53 8.78
C CYS A 308 17.25 -2.17 9.35
N ASP A 309 17.29 -2.45 10.64
CA ASP A 309 18.31 -3.28 11.26
C ASP A 309 17.94 -4.75 11.03
N THR A 310 18.16 -5.19 9.79
CA THR A 310 17.60 -6.42 9.19
C THR A 310 17.96 -7.66 9.98
N TYR A 311 19.22 -7.77 10.43
CA TYR A 311 19.68 -8.93 11.19
C TYR A 311 19.08 -8.98 12.61
N ASN A 312 18.82 -7.83 13.22
CA ASN A 312 18.21 -7.73 14.56
C ASN A 312 16.68 -7.56 14.52
N ASN A 313 16.01 -7.76 13.38
CA ASN A 313 14.54 -7.81 13.28
C ASN A 313 13.80 -6.57 13.85
N ARG A 314 14.34 -5.37 13.60
CA ARG A 314 13.81 -4.10 14.11
C ARG A 314 14.06 -2.91 13.17
N ILE A 315 13.28 -1.85 13.34
CA ILE A 315 13.46 -0.56 12.68
C ILE A 315 13.90 0.46 13.73
N MET A 316 14.99 1.17 13.43
CA MET A 316 15.60 2.15 14.32
C MET A 316 15.47 3.56 13.73
N ARG A 317 15.18 4.54 14.58
CA ARG A 317 15.16 5.98 14.26
C ARG A 317 16.23 6.71 15.06
N PHE A 318 17.27 7.20 14.39
CA PHE A 318 18.29 8.07 14.98
C PHE A 318 17.91 9.54 14.75
N SER A 319 17.80 10.33 15.81
CA SER A 319 17.64 11.79 15.70
C SER A 319 18.99 12.47 15.39
N PRO A 320 19.01 13.65 14.73
CA PRO A 320 20.26 14.37 14.45
C PRO A 320 21.10 14.60 15.71
N ASN A 321 22.40 14.28 15.61
CA ASN A 321 23.39 14.41 16.70
C ASN A 321 23.13 13.52 17.94
N ILE A 322 22.22 12.54 17.88
CA ILE A 322 21.94 11.62 18.99
C ILE A 322 22.49 10.22 18.69
N THR A 323 23.36 9.72 19.57
CA THR A 323 24.05 8.42 19.40
C THR A 323 23.16 7.19 19.59
N ASN A 324 22.03 7.34 20.29
CA ASN A 324 21.08 6.25 20.57
C ASN A 324 19.79 6.45 19.79
N ALA A 325 19.35 5.42 19.06
CA ALA A 325 18.07 5.41 18.37
C ALA A 325 16.88 5.14 19.30
N THR A 326 15.67 5.45 18.82
CA THR A 326 14.44 4.83 19.29
C THR A 326 14.03 3.69 18.34
N ILE A 327 13.44 2.62 18.89
CA ILE A 327 12.83 1.56 18.07
C ILE A 327 11.44 2.03 17.63
N VAL A 328 11.12 1.91 16.34
CA VAL A 328 9.85 2.39 15.74
C VAL A 328 9.04 1.30 15.03
N GLY A 329 9.52 0.05 15.06
CA GLY A 329 8.83 -1.15 14.57
C GLY A 329 9.70 -2.39 14.77
N GLY A 330 9.10 -3.56 15.01
CA GLY A 330 9.84 -4.75 15.44
C GLY A 330 10.27 -4.70 16.92
N THR A 331 10.30 -5.85 17.60
CA THR A 331 10.72 -5.94 19.01
C THR A 331 12.21 -6.22 19.21
N GLY A 332 12.97 -6.44 18.13
CA GLY A 332 14.32 -7.00 18.19
C GLY A 332 14.37 -8.54 18.14
N ILE A 333 13.20 -9.20 18.11
CA ILE A 333 13.04 -10.66 18.14
C ILE A 333 12.30 -11.10 16.88
N ALA A 334 12.87 -12.07 16.16
CA ALA A 334 12.26 -12.65 14.97
C ALA A 334 10.90 -13.30 15.27
N GLY A 335 9.87 -12.98 14.48
CA GLY A 335 8.55 -13.60 14.59
C GLY A 335 7.49 -12.92 13.73
N SER A 336 6.26 -13.44 13.78
CA SER A 336 5.14 -13.01 12.93
C SER A 336 4.03 -12.24 13.66
N GLY A 337 4.13 -12.06 14.98
CA GLY A 337 3.19 -11.24 15.76
C GLY A 337 3.15 -9.78 15.31
N ILE A 338 2.13 -9.03 15.74
CA ILE A 338 1.88 -7.65 15.26
C ILE A 338 3.03 -6.67 15.56
N GLN A 339 3.77 -6.89 16.65
CA GLN A 339 4.96 -6.09 17.00
C GLN A 339 6.27 -6.68 16.46
N GLN A 340 6.25 -7.89 15.89
CA GLN A 340 7.44 -8.60 15.44
C GLN A 340 7.66 -8.43 13.93
N LEU A 341 8.91 -8.62 13.53
CA LEU A 341 9.38 -8.68 12.14
C LEU A 341 10.27 -9.92 11.98
N ASN A 342 10.53 -10.35 10.75
CA ASN A 342 11.43 -11.45 10.43
C ASN A 342 12.25 -11.09 9.18
N THR A 343 13.50 -10.71 9.39
CA THR A 343 14.42 -10.19 8.35
C THR A 343 13.80 -9.01 7.56
N PRO A 344 13.41 -7.90 8.23
CA PRO A 344 12.81 -6.75 7.58
C PRO A 344 13.83 -6.06 6.66
N PHE A 345 13.47 -5.79 5.41
CA PHE A 345 14.44 -5.38 4.38
C PHE A 345 14.38 -3.91 3.96
N SER A 346 13.54 -3.53 3.00
CA SER A 346 13.35 -2.12 2.62
C SER A 346 12.26 -1.47 3.47
N LEU A 347 12.31 -0.14 3.56
CA LEU A 347 11.28 0.68 4.20
C LEU A 347 10.91 1.89 3.33
N TYR A 348 9.74 2.46 3.60
CA TYR A 348 9.30 3.76 3.10
C TYR A 348 8.61 4.50 4.24
N PHE A 349 8.89 5.79 4.39
CA PHE A 349 8.25 6.62 5.40
C PHE A 349 7.41 7.70 4.73
N ASP A 350 6.10 7.63 4.96
CA ASP A 350 5.17 8.72 4.69
C ASP A 350 5.30 9.74 5.82
N GLU A 351 6.13 10.77 5.58
CA GLU A 351 6.37 11.85 6.55
C GLU A 351 5.12 12.71 6.79
N VAL A 352 4.18 12.78 5.84
CA VAL A 352 2.95 13.60 5.95
C VAL A 352 1.99 12.97 6.96
N ASN A 353 1.78 11.66 6.88
CA ASN A 353 0.88 10.93 7.77
C ASN A 353 1.61 10.16 8.90
N SER A 354 2.93 10.30 9.01
CA SER A 354 3.79 9.56 9.95
C SER A 354 3.68 8.02 9.87
N TYR A 355 3.36 7.48 8.68
CA TYR A 355 3.26 6.03 8.46
C TYR A 355 4.56 5.44 7.90
N LEU A 356 5.11 4.49 8.64
CA LEU A 356 6.26 3.69 8.24
C LEU A 356 5.80 2.36 7.63
N TYR A 357 6.15 2.12 6.38
CA TYR A 357 5.90 0.87 5.65
C TYR A 357 7.20 0.05 5.60
N VAL A 358 7.12 -1.25 5.89
CA VAL A 358 8.27 -2.16 6.04
C VAL A 358 8.06 -3.44 5.25
N ALA A 359 9.04 -3.83 4.45
CA ALA A 359 9.10 -5.14 3.82
C ALA A 359 9.49 -6.20 4.86
N ASP A 360 8.52 -6.93 5.40
CA ASP A 360 8.72 -7.93 6.44
C ASP A 360 8.99 -9.30 5.79
N THR A 361 10.18 -9.40 5.19
CA THR A 361 10.53 -10.32 4.10
C THR A 361 10.11 -11.77 4.34
N ASN A 362 10.58 -12.39 5.42
CA ASN A 362 10.36 -13.81 5.69
C ASN A 362 8.96 -14.09 6.27
N ASN A 363 8.23 -13.05 6.68
CA ASN A 363 6.81 -13.12 6.99
C ASN A 363 5.93 -12.86 5.74
N GLN A 364 6.55 -12.69 4.57
CA GLN A 364 5.89 -12.60 3.26
C GLN A 364 4.83 -11.48 3.18
N ARG A 365 5.08 -10.35 3.86
CA ARG A 365 4.08 -9.29 4.07
C ARG A 365 4.70 -7.90 4.08
N ILE A 366 3.87 -6.88 3.86
CA ILE A 366 4.21 -5.48 4.14
C ILE A 366 3.49 -5.06 5.44
N GLN A 367 4.27 -4.61 6.41
CA GLN A 367 3.77 -4.07 7.68
C GLN A 367 3.73 -2.54 7.62
N ARG A 368 2.68 -1.92 8.18
CA ARG A 368 2.57 -0.47 8.38
C ARG A 368 2.49 -0.13 9.87
N TYR A 369 3.32 0.79 10.33
CA TYR A 369 3.40 1.29 11.71
C TYR A 369 3.07 2.79 11.74
N HIS A 370 2.36 3.27 12.77
CA HIS A 370 2.19 4.70 13.02
C HIS A 370 3.31 5.18 13.96
N VAL A 371 4.31 5.86 13.39
CA VAL A 371 5.46 6.34 14.16
C VAL A 371 4.98 7.31 15.24
N GLY A 372 5.62 7.26 16.41
CA GLY A 372 5.26 8.07 17.58
C GLY A 372 4.01 7.62 18.36
N VAL A 373 3.17 6.74 17.78
CA VAL A 373 1.92 6.29 18.42
C VAL A 373 1.99 4.83 18.87
N SER A 374 2.47 3.90 18.05
CA SER A 374 2.56 2.49 18.42
C SER A 374 3.56 1.69 17.58
N ILE A 375 4.18 0.68 18.20
CA ILE A 375 4.94 -0.38 17.50
C ILE A 375 4.05 -1.56 17.07
N ASN A 376 2.73 -1.46 17.18
CA ASN A 376 1.80 -2.43 16.59
C ASN A 376 1.73 -2.21 15.07
N GLY A 377 2.20 -3.18 14.29
CA GLY A 377 2.15 -3.14 12.82
C GLY A 377 0.90 -3.78 12.25
N THR A 378 0.23 -3.09 11.33
CA THR A 378 -0.87 -3.62 10.52
C THR A 378 -0.33 -4.21 9.23
N THR A 379 -0.75 -5.43 8.86
CA THR A 379 -0.44 -5.97 7.53
C THR A 379 -1.26 -5.26 6.46
N VAL A 380 -0.60 -4.68 5.46
CA VAL A 380 -1.25 -3.90 4.38
C VAL A 380 -1.09 -4.52 2.98
N ALA A 381 -0.23 -5.53 2.83
CA ALA A 381 -0.12 -6.38 1.64
C ALA A 381 0.54 -7.73 2.00
N GLY A 382 0.25 -8.78 1.23
CA GLY A 382 0.76 -10.13 1.49
C GLY A 382 0.18 -10.76 2.76
N GLY A 383 1.01 -11.50 3.51
CA GLY A 383 0.63 -12.17 4.76
C GLY A 383 -0.11 -13.50 4.62
N ASN A 384 -0.62 -13.82 3.43
CA ASN A 384 -1.34 -15.07 3.13
C ASN A 384 -0.38 -16.25 2.82
N GLY A 385 0.75 -16.32 3.53
CA GLY A 385 1.83 -17.28 3.29
C GLY A 385 2.69 -16.97 2.06
N GLN A 386 3.73 -17.78 1.88
CA GLN A 386 4.61 -17.72 0.71
C GLN A 386 3.92 -18.28 -0.53
N GLY A 387 3.93 -17.53 -1.63
CA GLY A 387 3.42 -18.02 -2.91
C GLY A 387 3.29 -16.94 -3.98
N SER A 388 2.74 -17.33 -5.13
CA SER A 388 2.57 -16.49 -6.33
C SER A 388 1.13 -16.04 -6.58
N GLY A 389 0.19 -16.37 -5.68
CA GLY A 389 -1.19 -15.85 -5.72
C GLY A 389 -1.24 -14.33 -5.71
N SER A 390 -2.36 -13.74 -6.11
CA SER A 390 -2.55 -12.29 -6.14
C SER A 390 -2.52 -11.66 -4.74
N ASN A 391 -2.97 -12.40 -3.71
CA ASN A 391 -2.91 -12.00 -2.30
C ASN A 391 -1.64 -12.48 -1.56
N GLN A 392 -0.67 -13.08 -2.26
CA GLN A 392 0.56 -13.66 -1.70
C GLN A 392 1.83 -12.93 -2.18
N LEU A 393 2.92 -13.12 -1.43
CA LEU A 393 4.26 -12.61 -1.76
C LEU A 393 5.31 -13.71 -1.54
N ASN A 394 6.44 -13.57 -2.21
CA ASN A 394 7.60 -14.46 -2.14
C ASN A 394 8.88 -13.64 -1.97
N THR A 395 9.38 -13.59 -0.72
CA THR A 395 10.53 -12.78 -0.29
C THR A 395 10.49 -11.34 -0.84
N PRO A 396 9.49 -10.53 -0.46
CA PRO A 396 9.39 -9.14 -0.90
C PRO A 396 10.52 -8.32 -0.27
N PHE A 397 11.48 -7.82 -1.05
CA PHE A 397 12.59 -7.02 -0.53
C PHE A 397 12.33 -5.52 -0.61
N GLY A 398 12.03 -5.01 -1.80
CA GLY A 398 11.83 -3.58 -2.08
C GLY A 398 10.38 -3.14 -2.01
N LEU A 399 10.12 -1.92 -1.51
CA LEU A 399 8.80 -1.28 -1.59
C LEU A 399 8.91 0.24 -1.78
N CYS A 400 7.88 0.83 -2.37
CA CYS A 400 7.60 2.26 -2.33
C CYS A 400 6.10 2.52 -2.41
N VAL A 401 5.64 3.66 -1.89
CA VAL A 401 4.21 4.04 -1.87
C VAL A 401 4.01 5.30 -2.71
N SER A 402 2.93 5.34 -3.49
CA SER A 402 2.53 6.51 -4.26
C SER A 402 1.86 7.54 -3.35
N THR A 403 2.42 8.76 -3.29
CA THR A 403 1.82 9.90 -2.58
C THR A 403 0.54 10.45 -3.24
N ILE A 404 0.22 10.02 -4.47
CA ILE A 404 -0.93 10.50 -5.24
C ILE A 404 -2.20 9.70 -4.91
N ASN A 405 -2.08 8.38 -4.71
CA ASN A 405 -3.21 7.47 -4.56
C ASN A 405 -3.02 6.38 -3.48
N ASN A 406 -1.91 6.40 -2.74
CA ASN A 406 -1.55 5.42 -1.72
C ASN A 406 -1.43 3.96 -2.22
N ASP A 407 -1.25 3.75 -3.54
CA ASP A 407 -0.85 2.45 -4.09
C ASP A 407 0.54 2.06 -3.53
N ILE A 408 0.66 0.83 -3.01
CA ILE A 408 1.91 0.23 -2.57
C ILE A 408 2.48 -0.59 -3.74
N TYR A 409 3.67 -0.23 -4.19
CA TYR A 409 4.46 -0.97 -5.16
C TYR A 409 5.44 -1.86 -4.41
N ILE A 410 5.51 -3.14 -4.78
CA ILE A 410 6.27 -4.18 -4.06
C ILE A 410 7.10 -4.98 -5.05
N ALA A 411 8.42 -5.04 -4.82
CA ALA A 411 9.33 -5.94 -5.51
C ALA A 411 9.15 -7.35 -4.91
N ASP A 412 8.34 -8.18 -5.58
CA ASP A 412 7.98 -9.53 -5.15
C ASP A 412 9.05 -10.51 -5.67
N THR A 413 10.23 -10.42 -5.06
CA THR A 413 11.51 -10.83 -5.66
C THR A 413 11.58 -12.31 -6.00
N GLY A 414 11.14 -13.19 -5.08
CA GLY A 414 11.13 -14.64 -5.28
C GLY A 414 10.14 -15.11 -6.34
N ASN A 415 9.16 -14.27 -6.71
CA ASN A 415 8.26 -14.50 -7.83
C ASN A 415 8.78 -13.89 -9.15
N ASN A 416 9.87 -13.11 -9.12
CA ASN A 416 10.39 -12.34 -10.25
C ASN A 416 9.32 -11.44 -10.90
N ARG A 417 8.65 -10.63 -10.06
CA ARG A 417 7.61 -9.69 -10.49
C ARG A 417 7.57 -8.43 -9.63
N VAL A 418 6.85 -7.41 -10.09
CA VAL A 418 6.44 -6.27 -9.25
C VAL A 418 4.93 -6.30 -9.12
N GLN A 419 4.46 -6.27 -7.88
CA GLN A 419 3.04 -6.20 -7.51
C GLN A 419 2.66 -4.75 -7.19
N ARG A 420 1.48 -4.32 -7.64
CA ARG A 420 0.81 -3.09 -7.17
C ARG A 420 -0.39 -3.48 -6.31
N TRP A 421 -0.34 -3.14 -5.03
CA TRP A 421 -1.47 -3.21 -4.10
C TRP A 421 -2.10 -1.83 -4.03
N SER A 422 -3.39 -1.70 -4.38
CA SER A 422 -4.10 -0.43 -4.17
C SER A 422 -4.52 -0.26 -2.72
N PHE A 423 -4.74 0.99 -2.29
CA PHE A 423 -5.06 1.30 -0.90
C PHE A 423 -6.29 0.52 -0.40
N GLY A 424 -6.12 -0.26 0.67
CA GLY A 424 -7.18 -1.12 1.23
C GLY A 424 -7.45 -2.43 0.46
N ALA A 425 -6.76 -2.72 -0.64
CA ALA A 425 -6.98 -3.93 -1.43
C ALA A 425 -6.45 -5.18 -0.71
N THR A 426 -7.22 -6.27 -0.76
CA THR A 426 -6.83 -7.58 -0.20
C THR A 426 -5.90 -8.38 -1.12
N TYR A 427 -5.70 -7.94 -2.36
CA TYR A 427 -4.85 -8.57 -3.37
C TYR A 427 -4.13 -7.52 -4.24
N GLY A 428 -2.96 -7.89 -4.74
CA GLY A 428 -2.16 -7.08 -5.66
C GLY A 428 -2.32 -7.52 -7.12
N VAL A 429 -2.10 -6.57 -8.02
CA VAL A 429 -2.07 -6.78 -9.47
C VAL A 429 -0.62 -6.80 -9.94
N THR A 430 -0.23 -7.81 -10.74
CA THR A 430 1.12 -7.88 -11.30
C THR A 430 1.27 -6.88 -12.45
N ILE A 431 2.22 -5.96 -12.31
CA ILE A 431 2.44 -4.87 -13.27
C ILE A 431 3.71 -5.05 -14.12
N ILE A 432 4.73 -5.73 -13.59
CA ILE A 432 6.03 -6.00 -14.25
C ILE A 432 6.43 -7.44 -13.92
N GLY A 433 7.11 -8.13 -14.85
CA GLY A 433 7.67 -9.47 -14.64
C GLY A 433 6.64 -10.61 -14.73
N ASN A 434 6.94 -11.71 -14.06
CA ASN A 434 6.15 -12.94 -14.15
C ASN A 434 4.72 -12.76 -13.62
N GLY A 435 3.75 -12.76 -14.54
CA GLY A 435 2.34 -12.54 -14.23
C GLY A 435 1.77 -11.25 -14.81
N ALA A 436 2.61 -10.34 -15.31
CA ALA A 436 2.15 -9.16 -16.03
C ALA A 436 1.33 -9.55 -17.28
N ILE A 437 0.36 -8.69 -17.63
CA ILE A 437 -0.56 -8.90 -18.75
C ILE A 437 0.12 -8.60 -20.09
N ILE A 438 0.96 -7.57 -20.13
CA ILE A 438 1.89 -7.30 -21.25
C ILE A 438 3.19 -8.04 -20.94
N ARG A 439 3.66 -8.91 -21.84
CA ARG A 439 4.89 -9.68 -21.69
C ARG A 439 5.77 -9.55 -22.93
N ASN A 440 6.71 -8.62 -22.86
CA ASN A 440 7.79 -8.44 -23.81
C ASN A 440 9.13 -8.53 -23.06
N ASP A 441 10.25 -8.70 -23.76
CA ASP A 441 11.59 -8.78 -23.14
C ASP A 441 11.93 -7.53 -22.30
N SER A 442 11.31 -6.40 -22.61
CA SER A 442 11.35 -5.13 -21.85
C SER A 442 10.56 -5.14 -20.54
N THR A 443 10.02 -6.28 -20.11
CA THR A 443 9.20 -6.42 -18.88
C THR A 443 9.65 -7.59 -17.99
N SER A 444 10.57 -8.44 -18.46
CA SER A 444 11.04 -9.63 -17.74
C SER A 444 12.15 -9.31 -16.73
N VAL A 445 11.80 -8.57 -15.67
CA VAL A 445 12.72 -8.23 -14.57
C VAL A 445 12.85 -9.42 -13.60
N GLN A 446 14.08 -9.85 -13.32
CA GLN A 446 14.39 -10.99 -12.44
C GLN A 446 15.27 -10.55 -11.26
N GLY A 447 14.92 -10.92 -10.03
CA GLY A 447 15.62 -10.43 -8.85
C GLY A 447 15.47 -8.92 -8.68
N SER A 448 14.23 -8.42 -8.71
CA SER A 448 13.90 -7.04 -8.32
C SER A 448 14.27 -6.82 -6.85
N MET A 449 15.33 -6.05 -6.55
CA MET A 449 15.83 -5.90 -5.17
C MET A 449 15.26 -4.68 -4.45
N ASP A 450 15.25 -3.52 -5.12
CA ASP A 450 14.72 -2.27 -4.58
C ASP A 450 13.94 -1.52 -5.66
N ILE A 451 12.97 -0.70 -5.24
CA ILE A 451 12.07 0.05 -6.14
C ILE A 451 11.75 1.44 -5.61
N ARG A 452 11.64 2.39 -6.54
CA ARG A 452 11.36 3.82 -6.24
C ARG A 452 10.45 4.41 -7.29
N LEU A 453 9.50 5.24 -6.87
CA LEU A 453 8.80 6.14 -7.77
C LEU A 453 9.64 7.39 -8.04
N SER A 454 9.44 8.03 -9.19
CA SER A 454 9.79 9.43 -9.39
C SER A 454 8.97 10.33 -8.47
N ILE A 455 9.47 11.54 -8.20
CA ILE A 455 8.82 12.51 -7.28
C ILE A 455 7.40 12.89 -7.72
N ASN A 456 7.12 12.86 -9.03
CA ASN A 456 5.80 13.10 -9.60
C ASN A 456 4.94 11.82 -9.75
N GLY A 457 5.34 10.69 -9.16
CA GLY A 457 4.64 9.40 -9.22
C GLY A 457 4.58 8.73 -10.60
N SER A 458 5.00 9.39 -11.67
CA SER A 458 4.78 8.95 -13.06
C SER A 458 5.67 7.78 -13.52
N ASN A 459 6.82 7.56 -12.90
CA ASN A 459 7.79 6.55 -13.31
C ASN A 459 8.16 5.66 -12.14
N LEU A 460 8.18 4.35 -12.36
CA LEU A 460 8.64 3.35 -11.41
C LEU A 460 10.00 2.81 -11.84
N PHE A 461 11.00 2.98 -10.98
CA PHE A 461 12.36 2.50 -11.17
C PHE A 461 12.57 1.20 -10.39
N VAL A 462 13.28 0.23 -11.00
CA VAL A 462 13.48 -1.12 -10.45
C VAL A 462 14.93 -1.53 -10.58
N SER A 463 15.57 -1.92 -9.47
CA SER A 463 16.91 -2.50 -9.49
C SER A 463 16.86 -4.00 -9.78
N GLU A 464 17.48 -4.43 -10.87
CA GLU A 464 17.58 -5.83 -11.26
C GLU A 464 18.98 -6.38 -10.91
N VAL A 465 19.09 -7.18 -9.85
CA VAL A 465 20.41 -7.70 -9.42
C VAL A 465 20.94 -8.84 -10.30
N THR A 466 20.06 -9.59 -10.98
CA THR A 466 20.45 -10.70 -11.87
C THR A 466 21.19 -10.19 -13.10
N HIS A 467 20.65 -9.17 -13.75
CA HIS A 467 21.17 -8.53 -14.95
C HIS A 467 21.81 -7.16 -14.67
N ASN A 468 22.27 -6.91 -13.43
CA ASN A 468 23.12 -5.78 -13.06
C ASN A 468 22.72 -4.40 -13.65
N ARG A 469 21.43 -4.07 -13.66
CA ARG A 469 20.90 -2.88 -14.34
C ARG A 469 19.70 -2.28 -13.61
N ILE A 470 19.45 -1.00 -13.82
CA ILE A 470 18.25 -0.30 -13.35
C ILE A 470 17.30 -0.10 -14.52
N TRP A 471 16.06 -0.52 -14.34
CA TRP A 471 14.96 -0.21 -15.25
C TRP A 471 14.20 1.04 -14.79
N ARG A 472 13.58 1.72 -15.76
CA ARG A 472 12.51 2.69 -15.57
C ARG A 472 11.30 2.28 -16.40
N PHE A 473 10.13 2.29 -15.76
CA PHE A 473 8.82 2.02 -16.35
C PHE A 473 7.93 3.25 -16.19
N GLN A 474 7.43 3.81 -17.29
CA GLN A 474 6.39 4.83 -17.25
C GLN A 474 5.07 4.19 -16.82
N LEU A 475 4.46 4.73 -15.78
CA LEU A 475 3.09 4.42 -15.38
C LEU A 475 2.13 5.29 -16.20
N ILE A 476 1.03 4.70 -16.69
CA ILE A 476 -0.06 5.37 -17.42
C ILE A 476 -1.36 5.03 -16.72
#